data_AF-A0A7Y9RXQ2-F1
#
_entry.id   AF-A0A7Y9RXQ2-F1
#
_cell.length_a   1.000
_cell.length_b   1.000
_cell.length_c   1.000
_cell.angle_alpha   90.00
_cell.angle_beta   90.00
_cell.angle_gamma   90.00
#
_symmetry.space_group_name_H-M   'P 1'
#
loop_
_entity.id
_entity.type
_entity.pdbx_description
1 polymer ?
#
loop_
_entity_poly.entity_id
_entity_poly.type
_entity_poly.pdbx_seq_one_letter_code
_entity_poly.pdbx_strand_id
1 'polypeptide(L)'
;MAARRWSEIEMLDAIRAAAAGHDGALTVTAYDAWRATHGGPSGIGIIRRFGKWSDACRGAGLDTVVTTTKKSAFSDEVIVEAVRRYLADPESRASYGGYREWAKGRDGVPSGPTVRTRFPAWGDLLARARA
;
A
#
# COMPACT_ATOMS: atom_id res chain seq x y z
N MET A 1 11.68 19.08 30.52
CA MET A 1 11.03 19.90 29.48
C MET A 1 9.73 19.22 29.09
N ALA A 2 8.58 19.79 29.43
CA ALA A 2 7.30 19.21 29.02
C ALA A 2 7.15 19.38 27.51
N ALA A 3 6.91 18.28 26.78
CA ALA A 3 6.63 18.34 25.36
C ALA A 3 5.41 19.24 25.13
N ARG A 4 5.53 20.22 24.23
CA ARG A 4 4.40 21.06 23.78
C ARG A 4 3.22 20.14 23.43
N ARG A 5 2.10 20.31 24.12
CA ARG A 5 0.86 19.62 23.78
C ARG A 5 0.18 20.40 22.66
N TRP A 6 0.03 19.74 21.51
CA TRP A 6 -0.72 20.24 20.38
C TRP A 6 -2.20 19.96 20.60
N SER A 7 -3.04 20.95 20.34
CA SER A 7 -4.48 20.79 20.26
C SER A 7 -4.88 20.07 18.96
N GLU A 8 -6.11 19.54 18.91
CA GLU A 8 -6.63 18.95 17.67
C GLU A 8 -6.65 19.96 16.53
N ILE A 9 -7.03 21.21 16.82
CA ILE A 9 -7.08 22.28 15.81
C ILE A 9 -5.70 22.54 15.22
N GLU A 10 -4.67 22.70 16.06
CA GLU A 10 -3.29 22.89 15.58
C GLU A 10 -2.80 21.68 14.77
N MET A 11 -3.20 20.46 15.13
CA MET A 11 -2.88 19.24 14.35
C MET A 11 -3.54 19.26 12.97
N LEU A 12 -4.83 19.62 12.89
CA LEU A 12 -5.56 19.68 11.63
C LEU A 12 -5.05 20.80 10.73
N ASP A 13 -4.71 21.96 11.29
CA ASP A 13 -4.12 23.07 10.52
C ASP A 13 -2.73 22.72 9.97
N ALA A 14 -1.92 21.99 10.74
CA ALA A 14 -0.64 21.48 10.23
C ALA A 14 -0.84 20.52 9.06
N ILE A 15 -1.87 19.66 9.09
CA ILE A 15 -2.22 18.77 7.98
C ILE A 15 -2.66 19.57 6.75
N ARG A 16 -3.48 20.61 6.92
CA ARG A 16 -3.90 21.50 5.81
C ARG A 16 -2.72 22.22 5.18
N ALA A 17 -1.83 22.77 6.00
CA ALA A 17 -0.64 23.48 5.53
C ALA A 17 0.29 22.55 4.74
N ALA A 18 0.48 21.31 5.20
CA ALA A 18 1.26 20.31 4.49
C ALA A 18 0.61 19.90 3.16
N ALA A 19 -0.72 19.77 3.12
CA ALA A 19 -1.44 19.38 1.92
C ALA A 19 -1.47 20.48 0.84
N ALA A 20 -1.45 21.76 1.23
CA ALA A 20 -1.48 22.88 0.29
C ALA A 20 -0.29 22.91 -0.69
N GLY A 21 0.85 22.32 -0.30
CA GLY A 21 2.05 22.21 -1.14
C GLY A 21 2.35 20.79 -1.63
N HIS A 22 1.39 19.86 -1.53
CA HIS A 22 1.58 18.46 -1.88
C HIS A 22 0.59 18.02 -2.96
N ASP A 23 1.09 17.59 -4.11
CA ASP A 23 0.26 16.99 -5.14
C ASP A 23 -0.17 15.57 -4.73
N GLY A 24 -1.48 15.37 -4.64
CA GLY A 24 -2.10 14.07 -4.35
C GLY A 24 -2.31 13.80 -2.85
N ALA A 25 -2.47 12.51 -2.51
CA ALA A 25 -2.82 12.11 -1.16
C ALA A 25 -1.63 12.27 -0.19
N LEU A 26 -1.78 13.19 0.76
CA LEU A 26 -0.78 13.42 1.81
C LEU A 26 -0.62 12.17 2.69
N THR A 27 0.50 11.46 2.54
CA THR A 27 0.85 10.32 3.39
C THR A 27 1.44 10.79 4.73
N VAL A 28 1.38 9.94 5.76
CA VAL A 28 2.03 10.25 7.05
C VAL A 28 3.54 10.51 6.89
N THR A 29 4.21 9.79 5.97
CA THR A 29 5.63 9.97 5.68
C THR A 29 5.90 11.29 4.96
N ALA A 30 5.07 11.68 3.99
CA ALA A 30 5.18 12.97 3.32
C ALA A 30 4.96 14.12 4.31
N TYR A 31 4.00 13.98 5.22
CA TYR A 31 3.80 14.93 6.30
C TYR A 31 4.99 15.00 7.26
N ASP A 32 5.52 13.86 7.70
CA ASP A 32 6.68 13.83 8.61
C ASP A 32 7.93 14.44 7.96
N ALA A 33 8.07 14.36 6.63
CA ALA A 33 9.09 15.07 5.87
C ALA A 33 8.82 16.59 5.82
N TRP A 34 7.57 16.99 5.55
CA TRP A 34 7.17 18.40 5.53
C TRP A 34 7.39 19.10 6.90
N ARG A 35 7.03 18.45 8.01
CA ARG A 35 7.22 19.03 9.36
C ARG A 35 8.69 19.12 9.76
N ALA A 36 9.60 18.36 9.14
CA ALA A 36 11.02 18.46 9.45
C ALA A 36 11.58 19.85 9.10
N THR A 37 10.99 20.51 8.10
CA THR A 37 11.35 21.88 7.68
C THR A 37 10.41 22.96 8.22
N HIS A 38 9.15 22.64 8.50
CA HIS A 38 8.13 23.63 8.94
C HIS A 38 7.82 23.58 10.45
N GLY A 39 8.25 22.53 11.16
CA GLY A 39 7.81 22.24 12.51
C GLY A 39 6.40 21.65 12.56
N GLY A 40 5.91 21.37 13.78
CA GLY A 40 4.56 20.83 13.99
C GLY A 40 4.51 19.52 14.77
N PRO A 41 3.31 18.98 15.03
CA PRO A 41 3.12 17.69 15.68
C PRO A 41 3.68 16.55 14.81
N SER A 42 4.08 15.43 15.42
CA SER A 42 4.50 14.25 14.65
C SER A 42 3.30 13.52 14.07
N GLY A 43 3.48 12.83 12.94
CA GLY A 43 2.44 11.97 12.35
C GLY A 43 1.93 10.92 13.34
N ILE A 44 2.83 10.33 14.14
CA ILE A 44 2.47 9.41 15.23
C ILE A 44 1.63 10.10 16.30
N GLY A 45 1.96 11.34 16.67
CA GLY A 45 1.18 12.12 17.64
C GLY A 45 -0.25 12.39 17.15
N ILE A 46 -0.38 12.71 15.87
CA ILE A 46 -1.68 12.88 15.20
C ILE A 46 -2.45 11.56 15.20
N ILE A 47 -1.83 10.45 14.79
CA ILE A 47 -2.49 9.12 14.80
C ILE A 47 -2.95 8.74 16.21
N ARG A 48 -2.14 9.01 17.25
CA ARG A 48 -2.55 8.75 18.64
C ARG A 48 -3.77 9.58 19.07
N ARG A 49 -3.93 10.79 18.52
CA ARG A 49 -5.03 11.68 18.86
C ARG A 49 -6.33 11.38 18.12
N PHE A 50 -6.22 10.99 16.85
CA PHE A 50 -7.35 10.80 15.93
C PHE A 50 -7.62 9.32 15.57
N GLY A 51 -6.82 8.38 16.06
CA GLY A 51 -6.94 6.94 15.81
C GLY A 51 -6.25 6.48 14.51
N LYS A 52 -6.56 7.12 13.38
CA LYS A 52 -5.94 6.83 12.07
C LYS A 52 -5.58 8.11 11.32
N TRP A 53 -4.53 8.05 10.50
CA TRP A 53 -4.12 9.17 9.66
C TRP A 53 -5.23 9.64 8.71
N SER A 54 -5.95 8.69 8.09
CA SER A 54 -7.09 8.98 7.22
C SER A 54 -8.20 9.76 7.93
N ASP A 55 -8.40 9.51 9.23
CA ASP A 55 -9.43 10.20 10.01
C ASP A 55 -9.00 11.63 10.33
N ALA A 56 -7.71 11.85 10.59
CA ALA A 56 -7.14 13.18 10.75
C ALA A 56 -7.19 13.99 9.45
N CYS A 57 -6.85 13.39 8.30
CA CYS A 57 -6.97 14.05 7.00
C CYS A 57 -8.42 14.40 6.66
N ARG A 58 -9.38 13.52 6.96
CA ARG A 58 -10.81 13.82 6.82
C ARG A 58 -11.25 14.95 7.74
N GLY A 59 -10.79 14.97 8.99
CA GLY A 59 -11.01 16.07 9.93
C GLY A 59 -10.41 17.40 9.45
N ALA A 60 -9.32 17.34 8.69
CA ALA A 60 -8.71 18.50 8.06
C ALA A 60 -9.47 19.02 6.83
N GLY A 61 -10.55 18.35 6.41
CA GLY A 61 -11.32 18.69 5.22
C GLY A 61 -10.60 18.33 3.92
N LEU A 62 -9.56 17.50 3.99
CA LEU A 62 -8.97 16.94 2.79
C LEU A 62 -9.93 15.86 2.28
N ASP A 63 -10.36 15.99 1.03
CA ASP A 63 -10.98 14.88 0.31
C ASP A 63 -9.93 13.80 0.22
N THR A 64 -9.96 12.92 1.22
CA THR A 64 -9.04 11.82 1.27
C THR A 64 -9.46 10.91 0.14
N VAL A 65 -8.82 11.08 -1.01
CA VAL A 65 -8.59 10.00 -1.95
C VAL A 65 -7.70 9.01 -1.20
N VAL A 66 -8.31 8.30 -0.23
CA VAL A 66 -7.77 7.12 0.42
C VAL A 66 -7.85 6.00 -0.62
N THR A 67 -7.25 6.20 -1.79
CA THR A 67 -6.77 5.05 -2.54
C THR A 67 -5.43 4.68 -1.91
N THR A 68 -5.47 4.28 -0.63
CA THR A 68 -4.43 3.47 0.00
C THR A 68 -4.51 2.03 -0.48
N THR A 69 -5.00 1.79 -1.70
CA THR A 69 -4.41 0.73 -2.45
C THR A 69 -3.01 1.24 -2.77
N LYS A 70 -2.03 0.97 -1.87
CA LYS A 70 -0.68 0.65 -2.36
C LYS A 70 -0.96 -0.20 -3.59
N LYS A 71 -0.66 0.29 -4.80
CA LYS A 71 -0.69 -0.58 -5.97
C LYS A 71 0.26 -1.69 -5.58
N SER A 72 -0.30 -2.82 -5.17
CA SER A 72 0.47 -4.02 -4.90
C SER A 72 1.31 -4.16 -6.15
N ALA A 73 2.64 -4.26 -6.00
CA ALA A 73 3.52 -4.48 -7.16
C ALA A 73 3.01 -5.67 -8.01
N PHE A 74 2.27 -6.56 -7.36
CA PHE A 74 1.49 -7.62 -7.96
C PHE A 74 0.02 -7.20 -8.07
N SER A 75 -0.33 -6.53 -9.17
CA SER A 75 -1.74 -6.43 -9.61
C SER A 75 -2.22 -7.80 -10.10
N ASP A 76 -3.52 -7.93 -10.31
CA ASP A 76 -4.12 -9.18 -10.78
C ASP A 76 -3.54 -9.57 -12.16
N GLU A 77 -3.29 -8.60 -13.04
CA GLU A 77 -2.66 -8.79 -14.35
C GLU A 77 -1.20 -9.27 -14.20
N VAL A 78 -0.44 -8.67 -13.28
CA VAL A 78 0.94 -9.09 -13.01
C VAL A 78 0.99 -10.54 -12.50
N ILE A 79 0.01 -10.93 -11.67
CA ILE A 79 -0.09 -12.30 -11.18
C ILE A 79 -0.44 -13.27 -12.31
N VAL A 80 -1.42 -12.93 -13.15
CA VAL A 80 -1.78 -13.76 -14.31
C VAL A 80 -0.59 -13.92 -15.24
N GLU A 81 0.13 -12.84 -15.52
CA GLU A 81 1.32 -12.86 -16.36
C GLU A 81 2.47 -13.69 -15.77
N ALA A 82 2.68 -13.63 -14.45
CA ALA A 82 3.64 -14.51 -13.79
C ALA A 82 3.26 -15.99 -13.91
N VAL A 83 1.97 -16.32 -13.81
CA VAL A 83 1.49 -17.70 -14.02
C VAL A 83 1.61 -18.11 -15.48
N ARG A 84 1.41 -17.21 -16.46
CA ARG A 84 1.68 -17.48 -17.88
C ARG A 84 3.14 -17.87 -18.11
N ARG A 85 4.08 -17.13 -17.53
CA ARG A 85 5.52 -17.46 -17.59
C ARG A 85 5.83 -18.81 -16.95
N TYR A 86 5.20 -19.12 -15.82
CA TYR A 86 5.31 -20.44 -15.20
C TYR A 86 4.73 -21.55 -16.08
N LEU A 87 3.63 -21.31 -16.81
CA LEU A 87 3.03 -22.31 -17.70
C LEU A 87 3.82 -22.51 -19.01
N ALA A 88 4.56 -21.50 -19.45
CA ALA A 88 5.46 -21.58 -20.60
C ALA A 88 6.76 -22.35 -20.30
N ASP A 89 7.09 -22.55 -19.02
CA ASP A 89 8.25 -23.33 -18.59
C ASP A 89 8.02 -24.83 -18.87
N PRO A 90 8.92 -25.52 -19.59
CA PRO A 90 8.76 -26.94 -19.91
C PRO A 90 8.77 -27.85 -18.67
N GLU A 91 9.34 -27.40 -17.54
CA GLU A 91 9.33 -28.15 -16.27
C GLU A 91 8.07 -27.86 -15.44
N SER A 92 7.15 -27.07 -15.98
CA SER A 92 5.92 -26.71 -15.31
C SER A 92 5.00 -27.89 -15.09
N ARG A 93 4.65 -28.13 -13.83
CA ARG A 93 3.63 -29.09 -13.42
C ARG A 93 2.21 -28.51 -13.44
N ALA A 94 2.03 -27.28 -13.95
CA ALA A 94 0.77 -26.53 -13.95
C ALA A 94 -0.01 -26.56 -12.62
N SER A 95 0.70 -26.66 -11.49
CA SER A 95 0.11 -26.83 -10.16
C SER A 95 0.56 -25.70 -9.23
N TYR A 96 -0.26 -25.38 -8.23
CA TYR A 96 0.10 -24.37 -7.23
C TYR A 96 1.41 -24.72 -6.51
N GLY A 97 1.63 -26.00 -6.19
CA GLY A 97 2.88 -26.47 -5.59
C GLY A 97 4.07 -26.23 -6.53
N GLY A 98 3.94 -26.59 -7.81
CA GLY A 98 4.98 -26.34 -8.80
C GLY A 98 5.26 -24.85 -9.03
N TYR A 99 4.23 -24.01 -9.05
CA TYR A 99 4.39 -22.56 -9.13
C TYR A 99 5.17 -22.01 -7.93
N ARG A 100 4.84 -22.48 -6.71
CA ARG A 100 5.47 -22.00 -5.48
C ARG A 100 6.97 -22.33 -5.44
N GLU A 101 7.35 -23.50 -5.92
CA GLU A 101 8.75 -23.88 -6.06
C GLU A 101 9.43 -23.08 -7.19
N TRP A 102 8.77 -22.91 -8.33
CA TRP A 102 9.28 -22.10 -9.44
C TRP A 102 9.51 -20.63 -9.06
N ALA A 103 8.62 -20.04 -8.27
CA ALA A 103 8.70 -18.65 -7.81
C ALA A 103 9.74 -18.44 -6.69
N LYS A 104 10.26 -19.51 -6.08
CA LYS A 104 11.20 -19.43 -4.96
C LYS A 104 12.52 -18.81 -5.40
N GLY A 105 12.91 -17.71 -4.77
CA GLY A 105 14.17 -17.01 -5.07
C GLY A 105 14.17 -16.21 -6.38
N ARG A 106 13.02 -16.06 -7.05
CA ARG A 106 12.88 -15.20 -8.24
C ARG A 106 12.40 -13.81 -7.83
N ASP A 107 13.17 -12.79 -8.19
CA ASP A 107 12.75 -11.40 -8.03
C ASP A 107 11.67 -11.01 -9.05
N GLY A 108 10.78 -10.12 -8.64
CA GLY A 108 9.69 -9.62 -9.51
C GLY A 108 8.55 -10.61 -9.76
N VAL A 109 8.52 -11.76 -9.08
CA VAL A 109 7.46 -12.77 -9.17
C VAL A 109 6.62 -12.80 -7.88
N PRO A 110 5.28 -12.87 -7.96
CA PRO A 110 4.45 -12.94 -6.75
C PRO A 110 4.67 -14.25 -6.00
N SER A 111 4.85 -14.16 -4.69
CA SER A 111 4.95 -15.34 -3.84
C SER A 111 3.68 -16.19 -3.89
N GLY A 112 3.78 -17.50 -3.65
CA GLY A 112 2.61 -18.38 -3.55
C GLY A 112 1.51 -17.84 -2.61
N PRO A 113 1.84 -17.35 -1.39
CA PRO A 113 0.87 -16.67 -0.52
C PRO A 113 0.22 -15.44 -1.17
N THR A 114 1.00 -14.58 -1.84
CA THR A 114 0.45 -13.40 -2.57
C THR A 114 -0.55 -13.82 -3.63
N VAL A 115 -0.23 -14.85 -4.41
CA VAL A 115 -1.15 -15.41 -5.41
C VAL A 115 -2.42 -15.94 -4.74
N ARG A 116 -2.29 -16.70 -3.64
CA ARG A 116 -3.44 -17.29 -2.94
C ARG A 116 -4.38 -16.24 -2.33
N THR A 117 -3.84 -15.13 -1.85
CA THR A 117 -4.66 -14.02 -1.32
C THR A 117 -5.50 -13.34 -2.40
N ARG A 118 -4.97 -13.23 -3.63
CA ARG A 118 -5.69 -12.59 -4.76
C ARG A 118 -6.57 -13.56 -5.54
N PHE A 119 -6.11 -14.81 -5.68
CA PHE A 119 -6.77 -15.88 -6.41
C PHE A 119 -6.88 -17.12 -5.51
N PRO A 120 -7.94 -17.22 -4.70
CA PRO A 120 -8.14 -18.36 -3.80
C PRO A 120 -8.27 -19.68 -4.56
N ALA A 121 -8.86 -19.63 -5.75
CA ALA A 121 -9.04 -20.76 -6.65
C ALA A 121 -7.93 -20.80 -7.72
N TRP A 122 -7.05 -21.80 -7.63
CA TRP A 122 -5.96 -21.99 -8.59
C TRP A 122 -6.47 -22.32 -10.00
N GLY A 123 -7.58 -23.06 -10.11
CA GLY A 123 -8.18 -23.41 -11.40
C GLY A 123 -8.62 -22.18 -12.21
N ASP A 124 -9.24 -21.20 -11.55
CA ASP A 124 -9.68 -19.96 -12.19
C ASP A 124 -8.48 -19.14 -12.69
N LEU A 125 -7.39 -19.11 -11.91
CA LEU A 125 -6.16 -18.45 -12.31
C LEU A 125 -5.50 -19.13 -13.51
N LEU A 126 -5.50 -20.47 -13.56
CA LEU A 126 -5.03 -21.22 -14.74
C LEU A 126 -5.89 -20.93 -15.98
N ALA A 127 -7.21 -20.87 -15.83
CA ALA A 127 -8.11 -20.54 -16.94
C ALA A 127 -7.82 -19.14 -17.48
N ARG A 128 -7.63 -18.15 -16.60
CA ARG A 128 -7.26 -16.77 -16.98
C ARG A 128 -5.88 -16.67 -17.61
N ALA A 129 -4.91 -17.47 -17.16
CA ALA A 129 -3.56 -17.47 -17.72
C ALA A 129 -3.52 -18.12 -19.12
N ARG A 130 -4.39 -19.11 -19.38
CA ARG A 130 -4.46 -19.81 -20.67
C ARG A 130 -5.34 -19.12 -21.71
N ALA A 131 -6.20 -18.20 -21.28
CA ALA A 131 -6.96 -17.29 -22.14
C ALA A 131 -6.04 -16.22 -22.73
#